data_AF-J9A828-F1
#
_entry.id   AF-J9A828-F1
#
_cell.length_a   1.000
_cell.length_b   1.000
_cell.length_c   1.000
_cell.angle_alpha   90.00
_cell.angle_beta   90.00
_cell.angle_gamma   90.00
#
_symmetry.space_group_name_H-M   'P 1'
#
loop_
_entity.id
_entity.type
_entity.pdbx_description
1 polymer ?
#
loop_
_entity_poly.entity_id
_entity_poly.type
_entity_poly.pdbx_seq_one_letter_code
_entity_poly.pdbx_strand_id
1 'polypeptide(L)'
;HFETTSHTFTLEIGGERVWDYAGDNYVHRLIQSSPDGKMVEYRRSGVNDSGENPGEKLESIQLEYTCLLTSQLEYQRTFYETKMNEQERLFSTLEKHNQAQ
;
A
#
# COMPACT_ATOMS: atom_id res chain seq x y z
N HIS A 1 -16.51 25.26 11.63
CA HIS A 1 -17.10 25.81 10.39
C HIS A 1 -18.54 25.35 10.26
N PHE A 2 -18.81 24.03 10.18
CA PHE A 2 -20.15 23.45 10.17
C PHE A 2 -21.11 24.05 11.22
N GLU A 3 -20.72 24.06 12.50
CA GLU A 3 -21.56 24.59 13.60
C GLU A 3 -21.86 26.10 13.48
N THR A 4 -21.01 26.85 12.79
CA THR A 4 -21.10 28.32 12.68
C THR A 4 -21.81 28.75 11.41
N THR A 5 -21.61 28.05 10.30
CA THR A 5 -22.12 28.44 8.97
C THR A 5 -23.22 27.51 8.45
N SER A 6 -23.49 26.40 9.13
CA SER A 6 -24.38 25.33 8.65
C SER A 6 -23.98 24.77 7.27
N HIS A 7 -22.69 24.87 6.90
CA HIS A 7 -22.18 24.25 5.67
C HIS A 7 -21.91 22.76 5.91
N THR A 8 -22.82 21.92 5.43
CA THR A 8 -22.79 20.45 5.61
C THR A 8 -21.67 19.75 4.86
N PHE A 9 -21.07 20.40 3.87
CA PHE A 9 -20.06 19.79 3.01
C PHE A 9 -18.77 20.61 2.97
N THR A 10 -17.62 19.93 3.10
CA THR A 10 -16.29 20.55 2.89
C THR A 10 -15.39 19.67 2.05
N LEU A 11 -14.60 20.28 1.18
CA LEU A 11 -13.62 19.60 0.34
C LEU A 11 -12.32 19.34 1.13
N GLU A 12 -11.80 18.11 1.06
CA GLU A 12 -10.50 17.76 1.60
C GLU A 12 -9.38 18.49 0.83
N ILE A 13 -8.52 19.22 1.55
CA ILE A 13 -7.39 19.94 0.94
C ILE A 13 -6.39 18.91 0.42
N GLY A 14 -6.09 18.95 -0.89
CA GLY A 14 -5.18 18.00 -1.54
C GLY A 14 -5.84 16.71 -2.03
N GLY A 15 -7.13 16.49 -1.76
CA GLY A 15 -7.90 15.35 -2.23
C GLY A 15 -9.05 15.73 -3.18
N GLU A 16 -9.82 14.72 -3.59
CA GLU A 16 -11.06 14.88 -4.38
C GLU A 16 -12.32 14.49 -3.58
N ARG A 17 -12.17 14.10 -2.32
CA ARG A 17 -13.27 13.67 -1.45
C ARG A 17 -13.94 14.86 -0.77
N VAL A 18 -15.24 14.74 -0.58
CA VAL A 18 -16.05 15.71 0.18
C VAL A 18 -16.47 15.06 1.49
N TRP A 19 -16.29 15.76 2.61
CA TRP A 19 -16.79 15.34 3.91
C TRP A 19 -18.23 15.81 4.09
N ASP A 20 -19.12 14.91 4.51
CA ASP A 20 -20.48 15.18 4.94
C ASP A 20 -20.56 15.20 6.47
N TYR A 21 -20.77 16.39 7.06
CA TYR A 21 -20.89 16.55 8.51
C TYR A 21 -22.20 16.02 9.09
N ALA A 22 -23.27 15.87 8.27
CA ALA A 22 -24.55 15.33 8.74
C ALA A 22 -24.59 13.80 8.69
N GLY A 23 -23.93 13.21 7.69
CA GLY A 23 -23.82 11.76 7.50
C GLY A 23 -22.62 11.10 8.19
N ASP A 24 -21.67 11.90 8.70
CA ASP A 24 -20.40 11.46 9.30
C ASP A 24 -19.60 10.51 8.38
N ASN A 25 -19.51 10.88 7.11
CA ASN A 25 -18.88 10.06 6.08
C ASN A 25 -18.29 10.88 4.93
N TYR A 26 -17.41 10.25 4.14
CA TYR A 26 -16.93 10.81 2.88
C TYR A 26 -17.90 10.48 1.72
N VAL A 27 -18.10 11.45 0.82
CA VAL A 27 -18.90 11.33 -0.41
C VAL A 27 -18.11 11.80 -1.64
N HIS A 28 -18.50 11.30 -2.83
CA HIS A 28 -17.96 11.75 -4.12
C HIS A 28 -18.77 12.91 -4.68
N ARG A 29 -18.11 13.82 -5.42
CA ARG A 29 -18.78 14.96 -6.05
C ARG A 29 -19.52 14.53 -7.31
N LEU A 30 -20.85 14.40 -7.22
CA LEU A 30 -21.74 14.30 -8.38
C LEU A 30 -22.21 15.71 -8.76
N ILE A 31 -22.08 16.08 -10.03
CA ILE A 31 -22.66 17.31 -10.57
C ILE A 31 -23.90 16.92 -11.38
N GLN A 32 -25.04 17.50 -11.03
CA GLN A 32 -26.27 17.35 -11.80
C GLN A 32 -26.22 18.35 -12.96
N SER A 33 -26.19 17.86 -14.21
CA SER A 33 -26.46 18.74 -15.36
C SER A 33 -27.98 18.83 -15.56
N SER A 34 -28.50 20.06 -15.70
CA SER A 34 -29.90 20.31 -16.06
C SER A 34 -30.00 20.64 -17.55
N PRO A 35 -31.05 20.22 -18.28
CA PRO A 35 -32.40 19.86 -17.80
C PRO A 35 -32.70 18.35 -17.66
N ASP A 36 -31.83 17.44 -18.11
CA ASP A 36 -32.14 16.01 -18.20
C ASP A 36 -31.90 15.22 -16.89
N GLY A 37 -31.45 15.89 -15.82
CA GLY A 37 -31.27 15.28 -14.50
C GLY A 37 -30.16 14.22 -14.43
N LYS A 38 -29.34 14.10 -15.48
CA LYS A 38 -28.24 13.13 -15.53
C LYS A 38 -27.14 13.56 -14.56
N MET A 39 -26.93 12.75 -13.52
CA MET A 39 -25.80 12.94 -12.61
C MET A 39 -24.51 12.53 -13.32
N VAL A 40 -23.54 13.43 -13.35
CA VAL A 40 -22.21 13.16 -13.90
C VAL A 40 -21.19 13.32 -12.77
N GLU A 41 -20.35 12.32 -12.58
CA GLU A 41 -19.20 12.39 -11.68
C GLU A 41 -18.26 13.51 -12.15
N TYR A 42 -18.02 14.51 -11.31
CA TYR A 42 -17.07 15.56 -11.65
C TYR A 42 -15.66 15.11 -11.29
N ARG A 43 -14.95 14.60 -12.31
CA ARG A 43 -13.53 14.30 -12.23
C ARG A 43 -12.76 15.55 -12.64
N ARG A 44 -11.85 16.06 -11.78
CA ARG A 44 -11.04 17.21 -12.19
C ARG A 44 -10.17 16.79 -13.37
N SER A 45 -10.10 17.65 -14.39
CA SER A 45 -9.41 17.43 -15.66
C SER A 45 -7.87 17.27 -15.57
N GLY A 46 -7.33 16.89 -14.41
CA GLY A 46 -5.90 16.72 -14.16
C GLY A 46 -5.50 15.37 -13.58
N VAL A 47 -6.43 14.43 -13.38
CA VAL A 47 -6.10 13.10 -12.83
C VAL A 47 -6.15 11.98 -13.89
N ASN A 48 -6.73 12.22 -15.07
CA ASN A 48 -6.91 11.18 -16.10
C ASN A 48 -6.37 11.54 -17.51
N ASP A 49 -5.49 12.54 -17.66
CA ASP A 49 -4.88 12.83 -18.98
C ASP A 49 -3.59 12.03 -19.25
N SER A 50 -3.15 11.22 -18.29
CA SER A 50 -2.16 10.17 -18.53
C SER A 50 -2.92 8.86 -18.56
N GLY A 51 -3.01 8.21 -19.72
CA GLY A 51 -3.70 6.93 -19.94
C GLY A 51 -3.11 5.73 -19.19
N GLU A 52 -2.53 5.94 -18.01
CA GLU A 52 -2.06 4.91 -17.11
C GLU A 52 -3.19 4.56 -16.15
N ASN A 53 -3.66 3.32 -16.27
CA ASN A 53 -4.69 2.78 -15.41
C ASN A 53 -4.12 2.69 -13.98
N PRO A 54 -4.63 3.43 -12.98
CA PRO A 54 -4.06 3.42 -11.62
C PRO A 54 -3.99 2.01 -11.00
N GLY A 55 -4.84 1.09 -11.47
CA GLY A 55 -4.81 -0.32 -11.11
C GLY A 55 -3.55 -1.07 -11.59
N GLU A 56 -3.10 -0.82 -12.82
CA GLU A 56 -1.90 -1.48 -13.39
C GLU A 56 -0.64 -1.08 -12.64
N LYS A 57 -0.53 0.20 -12.25
CA LYS A 57 0.58 0.68 -11.42
C LYS A 57 0.57 0.05 -10.03
N LEU A 58 -0.60 -0.10 -9.43
CA LEU A 58 -0.74 -0.75 -8.11
C LEU A 58 -0.38 -2.24 -8.18
N GLU A 59 -0.83 -2.94 -9.21
CA GLU A 59 -0.49 -4.35 -9.46
C GLU A 59 1.02 -4.52 -9.71
N SER A 60 1.65 -3.62 -10.47
CA SER A 60 3.10 -3.61 -10.69
C SER A 60 3.86 -3.45 -9.37
N ILE A 61 3.47 -2.49 -8.53
CA ILE A 61 4.08 -2.27 -7.21
C ILE A 61 3.90 -3.50 -6.30
N GLN A 62 2.71 -4.11 -6.32
CA GLN A 62 2.42 -5.30 -5.52
C GLN A 62 3.28 -6.50 -5.96
N LEU A 63 3.48 -6.67 -7.26
CA LEU A 63 4.35 -7.72 -7.80
C LEU A 63 5.81 -7.50 -7.39
N GLU A 64 6.33 -6.28 -7.55
CA GLU A 64 7.69 -5.94 -7.13
C GLU A 64 7.90 -6.19 -5.64
N TYR A 65 6.94 -5.77 -4.81
CA TYR A 65 6.98 -6.03 -3.36
C TYR A 65 7.02 -7.52 -3.05
N THR A 66 6.20 -8.32 -3.73
CA THR A 66 6.16 -9.79 -3.54
C THR A 66 7.48 -10.44 -3.92
N CYS A 67 8.07 -10.03 -5.06
CA CYS A 67 9.37 -10.52 -5.51
C CYS A 67 10.49 -10.15 -4.52
N LEU A 68 10.51 -8.90 -4.04
CA LEU A 68 11.49 -8.43 -3.07
C LEU A 68 11.37 -9.21 -1.75
N LEU A 69 10.16 -9.35 -1.21
CA LEU A 69 9.92 -10.06 0.03
C LEU A 69 10.37 -11.53 -0.07
N THR A 70 10.04 -12.20 -1.17
CA THR A 70 10.46 -13.58 -1.43
C THR A 70 11.98 -13.70 -1.48
N SER A 71 12.65 -12.80 -2.22
CA SER A 71 14.12 -12.77 -2.31
C SER A 71 14.77 -12.58 -0.93
N GLN A 72 14.23 -11.66 -0.12
CA GLN A 72 14.74 -11.40 1.22
C GLN A 72 14.54 -12.58 2.18
N LEU A 73 13.40 -13.25 2.13
CA LEU A 73 13.14 -14.44 2.94
C LEU A 73 14.09 -15.60 2.57
N GLU A 74 14.31 -15.83 1.28
CA GLU A 74 15.24 -16.87 0.81
C GLU A 74 16.68 -16.56 1.21
N TYR A 75 17.09 -15.29 1.10
CA TYR A 75 18.40 -14.84 1.57
C TYR A 75 18.58 -15.09 3.08
N GLN A 76 17.61 -14.68 3.90
CA GLN A 76 17.66 -14.89 5.34
C GLN A 76 17.73 -16.37 5.67
N ARG A 77 16.88 -17.19 5.04
CA ARG A 77 16.89 -18.64 5.22
C ARG A 77 18.27 -19.23 4.92
N THR A 78 18.79 -18.99 3.72
CA THR A 78 20.08 -19.54 3.29
C THR A 78 21.23 -19.08 4.20
N PHE A 79 21.22 -17.80 4.59
CA PHE A 79 22.24 -17.22 5.47
C PHE A 79 22.27 -17.92 6.84
N TYR A 80 21.11 -18.06 7.47
CA TYR A 80 21.03 -18.67 8.80
C TYR A 80 21.24 -20.18 8.74
N GLU A 81 20.74 -20.89 7.72
CA GLU A 81 21.04 -22.31 7.51
C GLU A 81 22.55 -22.54 7.36
N THR A 82 23.23 -21.72 6.55
CA THR A 82 24.68 -21.81 6.36
C THR A 82 25.42 -21.56 7.68
N LYS A 83 25.07 -20.49 8.40
CA LYS A 83 25.70 -20.16 9.68
C LYS A 83 25.52 -21.28 10.71
N MET A 84 24.34 -21.90 10.79
CA MET A 84 24.10 -23.02 11.72
C MET A 84 24.92 -24.25 11.35
N ASN A 85 24.98 -24.59 10.06
CA ASN A 85 25.79 -25.70 9.56
C ASN A 85 27.30 -25.50 9.85
N GLU A 86 27.80 -24.27 9.72
CA GLU A 86 29.20 -23.95 10.07
C GLU A 86 29.47 -24.15 11.55
N GLN A 87 28.57 -23.68 12.43
CA GLN A 87 28.71 -23.86 13.88
C GLN A 87 28.68 -25.35 14.26
N GLU A 88 27.78 -26.13 13.68
CA GLU A 88 27.70 -27.57 13.92
C GLU A 88 28.98 -28.30 13.50
N ARG A 89 29.56 -27.93 12.34
CA ARG A 89 30.84 -28.50 11.87
C ARG A 89 32.00 -28.15 12.80
N LEU A 90 32.07 -26.90 13.27
CA LEU A 90 33.09 -26.46 14.22
C LEU A 90 32.97 -27.23 15.55
N PHE A 91 31.76 -27.35 16.07
CA PHE A 91 31.48 -28.09 17.30
C PHE A 91 31.88 -29.57 17.17
N SER A 92 31.47 -30.23 16.09
CA SER A 92 31.85 -31.63 15.83
C SER A 92 33.37 -31.82 15.72
N THR A 93 34.08 -30.84 15.16
CA THR A 93 35.54 -30.88 15.05
C THR A 93 36.20 -30.74 16.42
N LEU A 94 35.70 -29.83 17.26
CA LEU A 94 36.17 -29.64 18.64
C LEU A 94 35.93 -30.88 19.49
N GLU A 95 34.75 -31.50 19.41
CA GLU A 95 34.46 -32.75 20.12
C GLU A 95 35.42 -33.87 19.75
N LYS A 96 35.68 -34.05 18.44
CA LYS A 96 36.64 -35.06 17.96
C LYS A 96 38.06 -34.80 18.47
N HIS A 97 38.47 -33.53 18.52
CA HIS A 97 39.78 -33.16 19.05
C HIS A 97 39.88 -33.47 20.56
N ASN A 98 38.85 -33.15 21.33
CA ASN A 98 38.81 -33.39 22.77
C ASN A 98 38.76 -34.89 23.13
N GLN A 99 38.11 -35.72 22.29
CA GLN A 99 38.10 -37.18 22.48
C GLN A 99 39.43 -37.86 22.11
N ALA A 100 40.28 -37.20 21.33
CA ALA A 100 41.57 -37.72 20.87
C ALA A 100 42.74 -37.35 21.80
N GLN A 101 42.52 -36.50 22.81
CA GLN A 101 43.47 -36.15 23.87
C GLN A 101 43.24 -37.00 25.12
#